data_AF-M2T3F2-F1
#
_entry.id   AF-M2T3F2-F1
#
_cell.length_a   1.000
_cell.length_b   1.000
_cell.length_c   1.000
_cell.angle_alpha   90.00
_cell.angle_beta   90.00
_cell.angle_gamma   90.00
#
_symmetry.space_group_name_H-M   'P 1'
#
loop_
_entity.id
_entity.type
_entity.pdbx_description
1 polymer ?
#
loop_
_entity_poly.entity_id
_entity_poly.type
_entity_poly.pdbx_seq_one_letter_code
_entity_poly.pdbx_strand_id
1 'polypeptide(L)'
;MATPWPQQPAWPTPFREHATRLSTYLQDALTCIDRTQSQPVPADLVKIIIHGTLTFILKVQHAPDLSTVCDALSILQTEAKATSDNTARMLDAVKQELKTELKNTTDTVHTIAANVQLNIRAGEEAKTAAKEAAEVARSAMLRWQRGARR
;
A
#
# COMPACT_ATOMS: atom_id res chain seq x y z
N MET A 1 14.93 -64.70 -23.63
CA MET A 1 14.19 -63.99 -22.56
C MET A 1 14.84 -62.62 -22.40
N ALA A 2 14.07 -61.53 -22.49
CA ALA A 2 14.59 -60.19 -22.29
C ALA A 2 14.89 -59.98 -20.80
N THR A 3 16.15 -59.75 -20.45
CA THR A 3 16.54 -59.34 -19.11
C THR A 3 15.71 -58.11 -18.72
N PRO A 4 15.00 -58.10 -17.58
CA PRO A 4 14.27 -56.93 -17.13
C PRO A 4 15.21 -55.73 -17.06
N TRP A 5 14.78 -54.59 -17.60
CA TRP A 5 15.56 -53.37 -17.50
C TRP A 5 15.87 -53.06 -16.03
N PRO A 6 17.11 -52.73 -15.65
CA PRO A 6 17.43 -52.35 -14.28
C PRO A 6 16.60 -51.13 -13.89
N GLN A 7 16.09 -51.14 -12.65
CA GLN A 7 15.35 -50.03 -12.06
C GLN A 7 16.26 -48.80 -12.07
N GLN A 8 15.97 -47.85 -12.96
CA GLN A 8 16.78 -46.65 -13.12
C GLN A 8 16.67 -45.77 -11.87
N PRO A 9 17.75 -45.07 -11.49
CA PRO A 9 17.68 -44.09 -10.42
C PRO A 9 16.62 -43.02 -10.77
N ALA A 10 15.68 -42.79 -9.86
CA ALA A 10 14.70 -41.73 -10.00
C ALA A 10 15.43 -40.36 -10.02
N TRP A 11 15.34 -39.66 -11.15
CA TRP A 11 15.99 -38.35 -11.31
C TRP A 11 15.34 -37.30 -10.40
N PRO A 12 16.11 -36.46 -9.68
CA PRO A 12 15.57 -35.45 -8.79
C PRO A 12 14.62 -34.49 -9.50
N THR A 13 13.51 -34.13 -8.86
CA THR A 13 12.59 -33.10 -9.37
C THR A 13 13.25 -31.73 -9.47
N PRO A 14 14.01 -31.24 -8.46
CA PRO A 14 14.62 -29.91 -8.52
C PRO A 14 15.70 -29.80 -9.60
N PHE A 15 15.67 -28.72 -10.38
CA PHE A 15 16.63 -28.44 -11.46
C PHE A 15 18.08 -28.53 -11.00
N ARG A 16 18.39 -27.87 -9.88
CA ARG A 16 19.75 -27.80 -9.33
C ARG A 16 20.29 -29.18 -8.94
N GLU A 17 19.50 -29.98 -8.25
CA GLU A 17 19.90 -31.32 -7.81
C GLU A 17 20.05 -32.28 -8.98
N HIS A 18 19.16 -32.18 -9.97
CA HIS A 18 19.28 -32.94 -11.21
C HIS A 18 20.58 -32.60 -11.95
N ALA A 19 20.86 -31.31 -12.17
CA ALA A 19 22.10 -30.87 -12.83
C ALA A 19 23.35 -31.36 -12.09
N THR A 20 23.32 -31.31 -10.75
CA THR A 20 24.44 -31.78 -9.91
C THR A 20 24.67 -33.29 -10.10
N ARG A 21 23.62 -34.11 -10.01
CA ARG A 21 23.74 -35.57 -10.21
C ARG A 21 24.18 -35.92 -11.63
N LEU A 22 23.61 -35.25 -12.64
CA LEU A 22 23.99 -35.46 -14.04
C LEU A 22 25.47 -35.11 -14.26
N SER A 23 25.95 -34.04 -13.64
CA SER A 23 27.37 -33.64 -13.71
C SER A 23 28.29 -34.70 -13.10
N THR A 24 27.90 -35.30 -11.96
CA THR A 24 28.67 -36.41 -11.36
C THR A 24 28.76 -37.60 -12.31
N TYR A 25 27.64 -38.04 -12.91
CA TYR A 25 27.64 -39.16 -13.85
C TYR A 25 28.49 -38.87 -15.11
N LEU A 26 28.44 -37.65 -15.62
CA LEU A 26 29.28 -37.23 -16.76
C LEU A 26 30.76 -37.24 -16.40
N GLN A 27 31.13 -36.76 -15.20
CA GLN A 27 32.52 -36.79 -14.72
C GLN A 27 33.03 -38.22 -14.51
N ASP A 28 32.19 -39.10 -13.97
CA ASP A 28 32.52 -40.51 -13.80
C ASP A 28 32.76 -41.19 -15.16
N ALA A 29 31.94 -40.88 -16.16
CA ALA A 29 32.12 -41.40 -17.51
C ALA A 29 33.40 -40.86 -18.17
N LEU A 30 33.70 -39.57 -18.06
CA LEU A 30 34.95 -38.99 -18.56
C LEU A 30 36.17 -39.66 -17.90
N THR A 31 36.15 -39.80 -16.58
CA THR A 31 37.21 -40.46 -15.83
C THR A 31 37.38 -41.92 -16.25
N CYS A 32 36.28 -42.61 -16.54
CA CYS A 32 36.32 -43.98 -17.05
C CYS A 32 37.02 -44.04 -18.42
N ILE A 33 36.63 -43.16 -19.36
CA ILE A 33 37.22 -43.06 -20.70
C ILE A 33 38.73 -42.77 -20.62
N ASP A 34 39.15 -41.83 -19.78
CA ASP A 34 40.56 -41.44 -19.65
C ASP A 34 41.42 -42.59 -19.10
N ARG A 35 40.88 -43.41 -18.20
CA ARG A 35 41.61 -44.52 -17.57
C ARG A 35 41.70 -45.77 -18.45
N THR A 36 40.74 -46.00 -19.34
CA THR A 36 40.59 -47.29 -20.00
C THR A 36 41.40 -47.46 -21.29
N GLN A 37 42.20 -46.48 -21.74
CA GLN A 37 43.04 -46.57 -22.95
C GLN A 37 42.34 -47.23 -24.16
N SER A 38 41.06 -46.89 -24.41
CA SER A 38 40.18 -47.45 -25.46
C SER A 38 39.30 -48.66 -25.09
N GLN A 39 39.14 -49.04 -23.81
CA GLN A 39 38.05 -49.97 -23.46
C GLN A 39 36.67 -49.30 -23.53
N PRO A 40 35.63 -50.06 -23.94
CA PRO A 40 34.27 -49.54 -24.02
C PRO A 40 33.72 -49.11 -22.65
N VAL A 41 33.01 -47.99 -22.63
CA VAL A 41 32.31 -47.46 -21.45
C VAL A 41 31.14 -48.39 -21.08
N PRO A 42 30.87 -48.64 -19.79
CA PRO A 42 29.74 -49.45 -19.36
C PRO A 42 28.41 -48.94 -19.93
N ALA A 43 27.67 -49.82 -20.61
CA ALA A 43 26.40 -49.48 -21.25
C ALA A 43 25.36 -48.92 -20.26
N ASP A 44 25.35 -49.41 -19.01
CA ASP A 44 24.46 -48.91 -17.95
C ASP A 44 24.76 -47.45 -17.59
N LEU A 45 26.04 -47.07 -17.52
CA LEU A 45 26.45 -45.70 -17.24
C LEU A 45 26.01 -44.76 -18.37
N VAL A 46 26.24 -45.17 -19.62
CA VAL A 46 25.81 -44.42 -20.81
C VAL A 46 24.28 -44.25 -20.82
N LYS A 47 23.54 -45.31 -20.49
CA LYS A 47 22.07 -45.27 -20.41
C LYS A 47 21.57 -44.28 -19.35
N ILE A 48 22.19 -44.27 -18.16
CA ILE A 48 21.86 -43.32 -17.10
C ILE A 48 22.09 -41.90 -17.60
N ILE A 49 23.24 -41.60 -18.17
CA ILE A 49 23.58 -40.25 -18.66
C ILE A 49 22.59 -39.78 -19.74
N ILE A 50 22.26 -40.64 -20.72
CA ILE A 50 21.29 -40.29 -21.77
C ILE A 50 19.92 -39.99 -21.17
N HIS A 51 19.44 -40.84 -20.27
CA HIS A 51 18.13 -40.66 -19.66
C HIS A 51 18.07 -39.41 -18.77
N GLY A 52 19.13 -39.15 -17.99
CA GLY A 52 19.24 -37.95 -17.16
C GLY A 52 19.27 -36.69 -17.99
N THR A 53 20.09 -36.68 -19.05
CA THR A 53 20.17 -35.55 -19.98
C THR A 53 18.83 -35.27 -20.65
N LEU A 54 18.15 -36.29 -21.18
CA LEU A 54 16.85 -36.14 -21.81
C LEU A 54 15.80 -35.59 -20.82
N THR A 55 15.76 -36.16 -19.61
CA THR A 55 14.85 -35.71 -18.55
C THR A 55 15.17 -34.27 -18.14
N PHE A 56 16.44 -33.87 -18.12
CA PHE A 56 16.85 -32.50 -17.78
C PHE A 56 16.44 -31.51 -18.86
N ILE A 57 16.66 -31.83 -20.14
CA ILE A 57 16.25 -31.01 -21.28
C ILE A 57 14.73 -30.77 -21.26
N LEU A 58 13.93 -31.83 -21.07
CA LEU A 58 12.47 -31.69 -20.99
C LEU A 58 12.05 -30.77 -19.85
N LYS A 59 12.67 -30.89 -18.67
CA LYS A 59 12.40 -29.97 -17.55
C LYS A 59 12.71 -28.53 -17.92
N VAL A 60 13.84 -28.28 -18.60
CA VAL A 60 14.25 -26.92 -18.99
C VAL A 60 13.34 -26.35 -20.07
N GLN A 61 12.91 -27.16 -21.03
CA GLN A 61 11.95 -26.74 -22.07
C GLN A 61 10.56 -26.41 -21.51
N HIS A 62 10.16 -27.10 -20.43
CA HIS A 62 8.89 -26.84 -19.75
C HIS A 62 9.03 -25.82 -18.61
N ALA A 63 10.22 -25.28 -18.36
CA ALA A 63 10.39 -24.21 -17.39
C ALA A 63 9.67 -22.95 -17.91
N PRO A 64 8.88 -22.27 -17.07
CA PRO A 64 8.26 -21.02 -17.48
C PRO A 64 9.34 -20.00 -17.85
N ASP A 65 9.10 -19.25 -18.93
CA ASP A 65 10.00 -18.20 -19.38
C ASP A 65 10.04 -17.09 -18.32
N LEU A 66 11.16 -17.02 -17.61
CA LEU A 66 11.37 -16.04 -16.53
C LEU A 66 11.36 -14.60 -17.04
N SER A 67 11.60 -14.36 -18.33
CA SER A 67 11.51 -13.00 -18.90
C SER A 67 10.08 -12.46 -18.79
N THR A 68 9.08 -13.27 -19.11
CA THR A 68 7.66 -12.89 -19.00
C THR A 68 7.25 -12.60 -17.55
N VAL A 69 7.80 -13.34 -16.59
CA VAL A 69 7.55 -13.11 -15.16
C VAL A 69 8.23 -11.83 -14.68
N CYS A 70 9.48 -11.59 -15.10
CA CYS A 70 10.19 -10.35 -14.79
C CYS A 70 9.49 -9.13 -15.39
N ASP A 71 9.01 -9.23 -16.62
CA ASP A 71 8.26 -8.15 -17.29
C ASP A 71 6.94 -7.88 -16.57
N ALA A 72 6.18 -8.92 -16.23
CA ALA A 72 4.95 -8.79 -15.46
C ALA A 72 5.20 -8.16 -14.07
N LEU A 73 6.29 -8.56 -13.40
CA LEU A 73 6.70 -7.96 -12.12
C LEU A 73 7.09 -6.49 -12.27
N SER A 74 7.81 -6.15 -13.34
CA SER A 74 8.19 -4.77 -13.63
C SER A 74 6.96 -3.90 -13.88
N ILE A 75 6.01 -4.39 -14.69
CA ILE A 75 4.73 -3.70 -14.95
C ILE A 75 3.98 -3.50 -13.63
N LEU A 76 3.80 -4.56 -12.84
CA LEU A 76 3.10 -4.50 -11.57
C LEU A 76 3.78 -3.53 -10.59
N GLN A 77 5.11 -3.50 -10.56
CA GLN A 77 5.87 -2.55 -9.73
C GLN A 77 5.62 -1.09 -10.17
N THR A 78 5.58 -0.82 -11.48
CA THR A 78 5.29 0.52 -11.99
C THR A 78 3.85 0.96 -11.70
N GLU A 79 2.88 0.06 -11.83
CA GLU A 79 1.47 0.33 -11.52
C GLU A 79 1.25 0.55 -10.03
N ALA A 80 1.87 -0.27 -9.17
CA ALA A 80 1.82 -0.12 -7.73
C ALA A 80 2.42 1.23 -7.29
N LYS A 81 3.55 1.63 -7.88
CA LYS A 81 4.17 2.93 -7.62
C LYS A 81 3.28 4.08 -8.06
N ALA A 82 2.73 4.03 -9.28
CA ALA A 82 1.82 5.07 -9.78
C ALA A 82 0.56 5.21 -8.91
N THR A 83 0.00 4.09 -8.46
CA THR A 83 -1.17 4.05 -7.56
C THR A 83 -0.84 4.65 -6.21
N SER A 84 0.33 4.32 -5.64
CA SER A 84 0.81 4.90 -4.38
C SER A 84 1.00 6.42 -4.50
N ASP A 85 1.69 6.89 -5.55
CA ASP A 85 1.93 8.31 -5.79
C ASP A 85 0.63 9.08 -6.03
N ASN A 86 -0.34 8.49 -6.72
CA ASN A 86 -1.66 9.08 -6.90
C ASN A 86 -2.43 9.20 -5.58
N THR A 87 -2.39 8.15 -4.75
CA THR A 87 -3.06 8.14 -3.44
C THR A 87 -2.46 9.18 -2.51
N ALA A 88 -1.13 9.31 -2.48
CA ALA A 88 -0.44 10.34 -1.72
C ALA A 88 -0.86 11.75 -2.14
N ARG A 89 -0.92 12.01 -3.46
CA ARG A 89 -1.38 13.30 -4.00
C ARG A 89 -2.84 13.61 -3.65
N MET A 90 -3.73 12.62 -3.73
CA MET A 90 -5.13 12.79 -3.33
C MET A 90 -5.25 13.10 -1.84
N LEU A 91 -4.48 12.42 -0.99
CA LEU A 91 -4.46 12.67 0.45
C LEU A 91 -3.97 14.09 0.77
N ASP A 92 -2.92 14.54 0.10
CA ASP A 92 -2.42 15.90 0.26
C ASP A 92 -3.43 16.95 -0.20
N ALA A 93 -4.15 16.71 -1.31
CA ALA A 93 -5.23 17.59 -1.77
C ALA A 93 -6.36 17.70 -0.72
N VAL A 94 -6.86 16.58 -0.23
CA VAL A 94 -7.90 16.53 0.82
C VAL A 94 -7.43 17.25 2.09
N LYS A 95 -6.17 17.07 2.48
CA LYS A 95 -5.59 17.76 3.64
C LYS A 95 -5.58 19.28 3.45
N GLN A 96 -5.27 19.78 2.25
CA GLN A 96 -5.29 21.22 1.97
C GLN A 96 -6.72 21.77 1.98
N GLU A 97 -7.66 21.07 1.35
CA GLU A 97 -9.09 21.45 1.36
C GLU A 97 -9.65 21.52 2.79
N LEU A 98 -9.35 20.52 3.62
CA LEU A 98 -9.77 20.52 5.01
C LEU A 98 -9.15 21.69 5.79
N LYS A 99 -7.89 22.02 5.52
CA LYS A 99 -7.22 23.16 6.14
C LYS A 99 -7.87 24.49 5.74
N THR A 100 -8.27 24.65 4.48
CA THR A 100 -8.96 25.86 4.02
C THR A 100 -10.35 25.98 4.62
N GLU A 101 -11.12 24.89 4.69
CA GLU A 101 -12.45 24.90 5.30
C GLU A 101 -12.41 25.17 6.80
N LEU A 102 -11.41 24.62 7.49
CA LEU A 102 -11.20 24.90 8.91
C LEU A 102 -10.91 26.39 9.14
N LYS A 103 -10.09 27.00 8.28
CA LYS A 103 -9.82 28.44 8.34
C LYS A 103 -11.10 29.26 8.10
N ASN A 104 -11.86 28.95 7.06
CA ASN A 104 -13.12 29.63 6.74
C ASN A 104 -14.13 29.54 7.91
N THR A 105 -14.25 28.34 8.50
CA THR A 105 -15.10 28.11 9.68
C THR A 105 -14.63 28.94 10.87
N THR A 106 -13.32 28.98 11.11
CA THR A 106 -12.73 29.79 12.19
C THR A 106 -13.03 31.27 12.01
N ASP A 107 -12.85 31.82 10.81
CA ASP A 107 -13.13 33.22 10.50
C ASP A 107 -14.63 33.56 10.67
N THR A 108 -15.50 32.62 10.28
CA THR A 108 -16.95 32.73 10.46
C THR A 108 -17.32 32.75 11.95
N VAL A 109 -16.74 31.85 12.75
CA VAL A 109 -16.97 31.79 14.20
C VAL A 109 -16.49 33.07 14.88
N HIS A 110 -15.33 33.62 14.50
CA HIS A 110 -14.86 34.90 15.04
C HIS A 110 -15.82 36.04 14.73
N THR A 111 -16.35 36.08 13.50
CA THR A 111 -17.34 37.10 13.09
C THR A 111 -18.63 36.98 13.90
N ILE A 112 -19.14 35.76 14.09
CA ILE A 112 -20.32 35.50 14.93
C ILE A 112 -20.05 35.94 16.37
N ALA A 113 -18.90 35.59 16.94
CA ALA A 113 -18.55 35.97 18.31
C ALA A 113 -18.50 37.48 18.50
N ALA A 114 -17.93 38.22 17.53
CA ALA A 114 -17.93 39.68 17.55
C ALA A 114 -19.35 40.27 17.52
N ASN A 115 -20.21 39.75 16.63
CA ASN A 115 -21.61 40.17 16.54
C ASN A 115 -22.40 39.88 17.82
N VAL A 116 -22.18 38.72 18.45
CA VAL A 116 -22.79 38.38 19.74
C VAL A 116 -22.37 39.35 20.82
N GLN A 117 -21.08 39.71 20.91
CA GLN A 117 -20.60 40.69 21.88
C GLN A 117 -21.21 42.07 21.66
N LEU A 118 -21.34 42.52 20.41
CA LEU A 118 -22.01 43.77 20.07
C LEU A 118 -23.48 43.75 20.51
N ASN A 119 -24.20 42.67 20.22
CA ASN A 119 -25.60 42.51 20.62
C ASN A 119 -25.78 42.49 22.14
N ILE A 120 -24.86 41.87 22.89
CA ILE A 120 -24.88 41.88 24.35
C ILE A 120 -24.74 43.31 24.88
N ARG A 121 -23.79 44.09 24.34
CA ARG A 121 -23.59 45.50 24.76
C ARG A 121 -24.82 46.34 24.47
N ALA A 122 -25.35 46.27 23.25
CA ALA A 122 -26.57 46.97 22.86
C ALA A 122 -27.76 46.58 23.75
N GLY A 123 -27.87 45.30 24.15
CA GLY A 123 -28.89 44.82 25.07
C GLY A 123 -28.77 45.42 26.48
N GLU A 124 -27.55 45.51 27.03
CA GLU A 124 -27.33 46.15 28.33
C GLU A 124 -27.52 47.68 28.29
N GLU A 125 -27.16 48.33 27.19
CA GLU A 125 -27.48 49.75 26.94
C GLU A 125 -28.99 49.98 26.85
N ALA A 126 -29.73 49.15 26.13
CA ALA A 126 -31.19 49.24 26.06
C ALA A 126 -31.86 49.03 27.43
N LYS A 127 -31.33 48.10 28.23
CA LYS A 127 -31.81 47.80 29.58
C LYS A 127 -31.55 48.95 30.56
N THR A 128 -30.39 49.60 30.48
CA THR A 128 -30.07 50.78 31.30
C THR A 128 -30.96 51.96 30.92
N ALA A 129 -31.10 52.27 29.62
CA ALA A 129 -32.01 53.31 29.13
C ALA A 129 -33.47 53.07 29.56
N ALA A 130 -33.95 51.81 29.51
CA ALA A 130 -35.29 51.46 29.96
C ALA A 130 -35.49 51.70 31.48
N LYS A 131 -34.48 51.40 32.30
CA LYS A 131 -34.52 51.67 33.75
C LYS A 131 -34.59 53.17 34.04
N GLU A 132 -33.77 53.97 33.35
CA GLU A 132 -33.76 55.43 33.47
C GLU A 132 -35.11 56.03 33.06
N ALA A 133 -35.64 55.64 31.90
CA ALA A 133 -36.96 56.09 31.44
C ALA A 133 -38.07 55.75 32.44
N ALA A 134 -38.04 54.56 33.03
CA ALA A 134 -39.00 54.16 34.06
C ALA A 134 -38.88 55.04 35.33
N GLU A 135 -37.67 55.46 35.72
CA GLU A 135 -37.45 56.33 36.87
C GLU A 135 -37.87 57.79 36.62
N VAL A 136 -37.61 58.30 35.41
CA VAL A 136 -38.10 59.61 34.97
C VAL A 136 -39.64 59.64 35.00
N ALA A 137 -40.30 58.59 34.50
CA ALA A 137 -41.75 58.47 34.54
C ALA A 137 -42.31 58.48 35.97
N ARG A 138 -41.69 57.73 36.89
CA ARG A 138 -42.05 57.76 38.33
C ARG A 138 -41.89 59.15 38.91
N SER A 139 -40.76 59.80 38.65
CA SER A 139 -40.44 61.14 39.14
C SER A 139 -41.41 62.21 38.61
N ALA A 140 -41.80 62.11 37.34
CA ALA A 140 -42.79 62.98 36.72
C ALA A 140 -44.17 62.81 37.37
N MET A 141 -44.60 61.57 37.61
CA MET A 141 -45.87 61.27 38.28
C MET A 141 -45.92 61.84 39.70
N LEU A 142 -44.85 61.69 40.50
CA LEU A 142 -44.76 62.26 41.84
C LEU A 142 -44.80 63.80 41.83
N ARG A 143 -44.22 64.45 40.80
CA ARG A 143 -44.34 65.91 40.62
C ARG A 143 -45.78 66.32 40.32
N TRP A 144 -46.47 65.62 39.42
CA TRP A 144 -47.88 65.84 39.13
C TRP A 144 -48.77 65.72 40.37
N GLN A 145 -48.60 64.66 41.16
CA GLN A 145 -49.37 64.47 42.40
C GLN A 145 -49.11 65.57 43.45
N ARG A 146 -47.90 66.12 43.52
CA ARG A 146 -47.57 67.23 44.42
C ARG A 146 -48.10 68.57 43.93
N GLY A 147 -48.10 68.81 42.61
CA GLY A 147 -48.69 69.99 42.01
C GLY A 147 -50.21 70.05 42.17
N ALA A 148 -50.89 68.90 42.07
CA ALA A 148 -52.34 68.81 42.24
C ALA A 148 -52.84 68.94 43.70
N ARG A 149 -51.96 68.97 44.70
CA ARG A 149 -52.29 69.13 46.14
C ARG A 149 -51.98 70.52 46.70
N ARG A 150 -51.46 71.45 45.89
CA ARG A 150 -51.27 72.86 46.25
C ARG A 150 -52.36 73.70 45.62
#